data_AF-A0A6J4I910-F1
#
_entry.id   AF-A0A6J4I910-F1
#
_cell.length_a   1.000
_cell.length_b   1.000
_cell.length_c   1.000
_cell.angle_alpha   90.00
_cell.angle_beta   90.00
_cell.angle_gamma   90.00
#
_symmetry.space_group_name_H-M   'P 1'
#
loop_
_entity.id
_entity.type
_entity.pdbx_description
1 polymer ?
#
loop_
_entity_poly.entity_id
_entity_poly.type
_entity_poly.pdbx_seq_one_letter_code
_entity_poly.pdbx_strand_id
1 'polypeptide(L)' 'MVPELSESGASSWSATPGGAVPGRPKATLTVTLRVADPSAIDTRRVEAIVAMAKPAHLEHRVKVVSS' A
#
# COMPACT_ATOMS: atom_id res chain seq x y z
N MET A 1 -16.88 -12.57 -3.38
CA MET A 1 -15.90 -11.80 -2.58
C MET A 1 -15.11 -10.95 -3.57
N VAL A 2 -15.24 -9.63 -3.50
CA VAL A 2 -14.65 -8.69 -4.46
C VAL A 2 -13.53 -7.92 -3.77
N PRO A 3 -12.42 -7.58 -4.45
CA PRO A 3 -11.34 -6.85 -3.81
C PRO A 3 -11.72 -5.38 -3.61
N GLU A 4 -11.46 -4.86 -2.41
CA GLU A 4 -11.54 -3.42 -2.10
C GLU A 4 -10.15 -2.78 -2.23
N LEU A 5 -10.08 -1.64 -2.91
CA LEU A 5 -8.86 -0.84 -3.11
C LEU A 5 -9.01 0.48 -2.36
N SER A 6 -8.04 0.81 -1.50
CA SER A 6 -7.97 2.11 -0.79
C SER A 6 -6.68 2.82 -1.18
N GLU A 7 -6.82 3.99 -1.80
CA GLU A 7 -5.72 4.82 -2.27
C GLU A 7 -5.44 5.96 -1.28
N SER A 8 -4.17 6.18 -0.95
CA SER A 8 -3.73 7.19 0.03
C SER A 8 -3.80 8.63 -0.48
N GLY A 9 -4.30 8.85 -1.70
CA GLY A 9 -4.49 10.16 -2.33
C GLY A 9 -5.69 10.90 -1.76
N ALA A 10 -5.62 11.28 -0.47
CA ALA A 10 -6.60 12.17 0.12
C ALA A 10 -6.49 13.55 -0.54
N SER A 11 -7.42 13.87 -1.44
CA SER A 11 -7.67 15.27 -1.78
C SER A 11 -8.45 15.90 -0.61
N SER A 12 -7.80 16.75 0.17
CA SER A 12 -8.48 17.62 1.14
C SER A 12 -8.45 19.04 0.61
N TRP A 13 -9.62 19.66 0.56
CA TRP A 13 -9.79 21.05 0.14
C TRP A 13 -9.87 21.95 1.38
N SER A 14 -9.10 23.05 1.39
CA SER A 14 -9.09 24.07 2.44
C SER A 14 -9.32 25.44 1.82
N ALA A 15 -10.27 26.21 2.37
CA ALA A 15 -10.50 27.60 2.02
C ALA A 15 -9.47 28.57 2.64
N THR A 16 -8.60 28.07 3.52
CA THR A 16 -7.51 28.83 4.16
C THR A 16 -6.19 28.55 3.44
N PRO A 17 -5.48 29.57 2.92
CA PRO A 17 -4.12 29.40 2.38
C PRO A 17 -3.18 28.79 3.44
N GLY A 18 -2.43 27.73 3.08
CA GLY A 18 -1.43 27.12 3.95
C GLY A 18 -1.90 25.98 4.87
N GLY A 19 -3.09 25.41 4.64
CA GLY A 19 -3.54 24.20 5.34
C GLY A 19 -2.57 23.02 5.15
N ALA A 20 -2.34 22.22 6.19
CA ALA A 20 -1.47 21.05 6.10
C ALA A 20 -2.01 20.08 5.04
N VAL A 21 -1.18 19.75 4.05
CA VAL A 21 -1.51 18.72 3.05
C VAL A 21 -1.58 17.37 3.79
N PRO A 22 -2.75 16.69 3.83
CA PRO A 22 -2.81 15.37 4.41
C PRO A 22 -2.10 14.39 3.46
N GLY A 23 -1.00 13.82 3.93
CA GLY A 23 -0.22 12.85 3.16
C GLY A 23 1.23 12.86 3.60
N ARG A 24 1.91 11.72 3.52
CA ARG A 24 3.36 11.71 3.54
C ARG A 24 3.83 12.15 2.14
N PRO A 25 4.95 12.89 2.01
CA PRO A 25 5.45 13.39 0.72
C PRO A 25 5.77 12.30 -0.31
N LYS A 26 5.69 11.01 0.08
CA LYS A 26 5.77 9.87 -0.82
C LYS A 26 4.51 9.02 -0.67
N ALA A 27 3.77 8.86 -1.75
CA ALA A 27 2.71 7.85 -1.81
C ALA A 27 3.36 6.46 -1.72
N THR A 28 2.94 5.66 -0.72
CA THR A 28 3.48 4.32 -0.46
C THR A 28 2.35 3.29 -0.49
N LEU A 29 2.52 2.22 -1.27
CA LEU A 29 1.61 1.10 -1.34
C LEU A 29 1.96 0.05 -0.26
N THR A 30 1.08 -0.16 0.72
CA THR A 30 1.26 -1.24 1.69
C THR A 30 0.37 -2.42 1.32
N VAL A 31 0.98 -3.57 1.03
CA VAL A 31 0.27 -4.82 0.73
C VAL A 31 0.33 -5.72 1.95
N THR A 32 -0.82 -6.09 2.49
CA THR A 32 -0.90 -7.04 3.62
C THR A 32 -1.56 -8.34 3.16
N LEU A 33 -0.79 -9.43 3.17
CA LEU A 33 -1.26 -10.76 2.83
C LEU A 33 -1.53 -11.53 4.13
N ARG A 34 -2.79 -11.94 4.34
CA ARG A 34 -3.21 -12.77 5.47
C ARG A 34 -3.26 -14.23 5.04
N VAL A 35 -2.58 -15.11 5.76
CA VAL A 35 -2.49 -16.55 5.47
C VAL A 35 -2.51 -17.36 6.76
N ALA A 36 -2.86 -18.65 6.68
CA ALA A 36 -2.87 -19.53 7.84
C ALA A 36 -1.46 -19.73 8.43
N ASP A 37 -0.43 -19.88 7.58
CA ASP A 37 0.96 -19.98 7.98
C ASP A 37 1.83 -18.98 7.19
N PRO A 38 2.24 -17.85 7.81
CA PRO A 38 3.11 -16.86 7.19
C PRO A 38 4.49 -17.40 6.82
N SER A 39 4.99 -18.42 7.53
CA SER A 39 6.32 -18.98 7.31
C SER A 39 6.41 -19.82 6.03
N ALA A 40 5.26 -20.33 5.57
CA ALA A 40 5.13 -21.03 4.30
C ALA A 40 5.15 -20.09 3.07
N ILE A 41 5.14 -18.77 3.27
CA ILE A 41 5.08 -17.80 2.17
C ILE A 41 6.46 -17.24 1.85
N ASP A 42 6.86 -17.38 0.58
CA ASP A 42 8.01 -16.67 0.03
C ASP A 42 7.68 -15.18 -0.16
N THR A 43 8.06 -14.37 0.81
CA THR A 43 7.89 -12.91 0.80
C THR A 43 8.61 -12.23 -0.37
N ARG A 44 9.72 -12.77 -0.87
CA ARG A 44 10.44 -12.18 -2.02
C ARG A 44 9.67 -12.37 -3.30
N ARG A 45 9.04 -13.53 -3.47
CA ARG A 45 8.16 -13.79 -4.61
C ARG A 45 6.94 -12.87 -4.58
N VAL A 46 6.35 -12.64 -3.41
CA VAL A 46 5.24 -11.69 -3.26
C VAL A 46 5.69 -10.26 -3.58
N GLU A 47 6.85 -9.82 -3.08
CA GLU A 47 7.41 -8.49 -3.38
C GLU A 47 7.61 -8.29 -4.89
N ALA A 48 8.13 -9.30 -5.61
CA ALA A 48 8.33 -9.24 -7.05
C ALA A 48 7.00 -9.07 -7.81
N ILE A 49 5.95 -9.78 -7.39
CA ILE A 49 4.60 -9.64 -7.98
C ILE A 49 4.06 -8.23 -7.75
N VAL A 50 4.19 -7.70 -6.53
CA VAL A 50 3.73 -6.35 -6.20
C VAL A 50 4.52 -5.29 -6.97
N ALA A 51 5.83 -5.45 -7.13
CA ALA A 51 6.67 -4.54 -7.90
C ALA A 51 6.27 -4.46 -9.38
N MET A 52 5.82 -5.57 -9.99
CA MET A 52 5.33 -5.60 -11.37
C MET A 52 3.93 -4.97 -11.52
N ALA A 53 3.08 -5.09 -10.49
CA ALA A 53 1.69 -4.63 -10.56
C ALA A 53 1.50 -3.17 -10.15
N LYS A 54 2.37 -2.61 -9.30
CA LYS A 54 2.24 -1.24 -8.81
C LYS A 54 2.64 -0.21 -9.90
N PRO A 55 2.12 1.03 -9.82
CA PRO A 55 2.71 2.16 -10.54
C PRO A 55 4.20 2.33 -10.23
N ALA A 56 5.00 2.63 -11.26
CA ALA A 56 6.46 2.64 -11.16
C ALA A 56 7.01 3.60 -10.08
N HIS A 57 6.36 4.75 -9.89
CA HIS A 57 6.80 5.81 -8.98
C HIS A 57 6.39 5.62 -7.51
N LEU A 58 5.60 4.58 -7.19
CA LEU A 58 5.18 4.32 -5.82
C LEU A 58 6.20 3.43 -5.11
N GLU A 59 6.65 3.83 -3.93
CA GLU A 59 7.33 2.90 -3.03
C GLU A 59 6.31 1.87 -2.53
N HIS A 60 6.74 0.64 -2.24
CA HIS A 60 5.86 -0.38 -1.68
C HIS A 60 6.49 -1.13 -0.52
N ARG A 61 5.63 -1.78 0.27
CA ARG A 61 6.03 -2.69 1.34
C ARG A 61 5.04 -3.84 1.44
N VAL A 62 5.54 -5.07 1.42
CA VAL A 62 4.73 -6.26 1.72
C VAL A 62 4.82 -6.63 3.20
N LYS A 63 3.68 -7.00 3.78
CA LYS A 63 3.56 -7.64 5.10
C LYS A 63 2.80 -8.94 4.93
N VAL A 64 3.37 -10.05 5.39
CA VAL A 64 2.66 -11.32 5.50
C VAL A 64 2.37 -11.58 6.97
N VAL A 65 1.11 -11.81 7.31
CA VAL A 65 0.66 -11.98 8.69
C VAL A 65 -0.29 -13.18 8.78
N SER A 66 -0.42 -13.74 9.99
CA SER A 66 -1.41 -14.77 10.24
C SER A 66 -2.82 -14.22 10.07
N SER A 67 -3.71 -14.99 9.47
CA SER A 67 -5.14 -14.67 9.29
C SER A 67 -5.90 -14.65 10.61
#